data_AF-A0A0G1XEZ2-F1
#
_entry.id   AF-A0A0G1XEZ2-F1
#
_cell.length_a   1.000
_cell.length_b   1.000
_cell.length_c   1.000
_cell.angle_alpha   90.00
_cell.angle_beta   90.00
_cell.angle_gamma   90.00
#
_symmetry.space_group_name_H-M   'P 1'
#
loop_
_entity.id
_entity.type
_entity.pdbx_description
1 polymer ?
#
loop_
_entity_poly.entity_id
_entity_poly.type
_entity_poly.pdbx_seq_one_letter_code
_entity_poly.pdbx_strand_id
1 'polypeptide(L)'
;MFFYNNVKTAIAVAQARGVVLLCAEQHKLTLREFTPLQIKNSLTGYGKAEKKQVQYMVMKLLGLKSIPKPDDAADALAVAICASSFR
;
A
#
# COMPACT_ATOMS: atom_id res chain seq x y z
N MET A 1 -3.57 7.08 10.06
CA MET A 1 -4.96 7.41 10.43
C MET A 1 -5.55 8.27 9.31
N PHE A 2 -6.48 7.72 8.51
CA PHE A 2 -7.12 8.47 7.42
C PHE A 2 -8.27 9.32 7.97
N PHE A 3 -8.23 10.63 7.75
CA PHE A 3 -9.34 11.54 7.99
C PHE A 3 -10.41 11.28 6.91
N TYR A 4 -11.60 10.84 7.31
CA TYR A 4 -12.72 10.59 6.39
C TYR A 4 -13.87 11.57 6.66
N ASN A 5 -14.14 12.42 5.66
CA ASN A 5 -15.37 13.22 5.52
C ASN A 5 -16.62 12.37 5.18
N ASN A 6 -16.57 11.04 5.32
CA ASN A 6 -17.66 10.15 4.93
C ASN A 6 -17.78 8.95 5.87
N VAL A 7 -18.51 9.14 6.97
CA VAL A 7 -18.72 8.15 8.05
C VAL A 7 -19.39 6.86 7.55
N LYS A 8 -20.29 6.95 6.56
CA LYS A 8 -21.01 5.79 6.02
C LYS A 8 -20.10 4.78 5.30
N THR A 9 -19.13 5.24 4.51
CA THR A 9 -18.20 4.34 3.81
C THR A 9 -17.12 3.80 4.74
N ALA A 10 -16.74 4.57 5.76
CA ALA A 10 -15.75 4.14 6.75
C ALA A 10 -16.18 2.87 7.51
N ILE A 11 -17.46 2.75 7.86
CA ILE A 11 -17.98 1.58 8.61
C ILE A 11 -17.90 0.30 7.76
N ALA A 12 -18.31 0.35 6.49
CA ALA A 12 -18.25 -0.81 5.60
C ALA A 12 -16.81 -1.29 5.38
N VAL A 13 -15.87 -0.36 5.19
CA VAL A 13 -14.43 -0.67 5.07
C VAL A 13 -13.90 -1.26 6.38
N ALA A 14 -14.31 -0.73 7.54
CA ALA A 14 -13.90 -1.25 8.83
C ALA A 14 -14.37 -2.70 9.06
N GLN A 15 -15.60 -3.02 8.68
CA GLN A 15 -16.14 -4.39 8.75
C GLN A 15 -15.34 -5.35 7.87
N ALA A 16 -15.10 -4.99 6.60
CA ALA A 16 -14.31 -5.81 5.68
C ALA A 16 -12.88 -6.03 6.20
N ARG A 17 -12.23 -4.97 6.70
CA ARG A 17 -10.88 -5.07 7.29
C ARG A 17 -10.87 -5.95 8.53
N GLY A 18 -11.90 -5.89 9.38
CA GLY A 18 -12.02 -6.76 10.55
C GLY A 18 -12.01 -8.25 10.20
N VAL A 19 -12.74 -8.65 9.15
CA VAL A 19 -12.74 -10.05 8.67
C VAL A 19 -11.37 -10.45 8.13
N VAL A 20 -10.72 -9.58 7.36
CA VAL A 20 -9.36 -9.85 6.82
C VAL A 20 -8.34 -10.05 7.95
N LEU A 21 -8.37 -9.19 8.97
CA LEU A 21 -7.47 -9.29 10.12
C LEU A 21 -7.70 -10.58 10.92
N LEU A 22 -8.96 -10.94 11.16
CA LEU A 22 -9.32 -12.19 11.84
C LEU A 22 -8.81 -13.41 11.06
N CYS A 23 -9.06 -13.46 9.75
CA CYS A 23 -8.58 -14.56 8.91
C CYS A 23 -7.05 -14.64 8.91
N ALA A 24 -6.34 -13.52 8.86
CA ALA A 24 -4.88 -13.49 8.90
C ALA A 24 -4.33 -14.04 10.23
N GLU A 25 -4.94 -13.66 11.36
CA GLU A 25 -4.56 -14.17 12.68
C GLU A 25 -4.85 -15.68 12.82
N GLN A 26 -6.01 -16.14 12.34
CA GLN A 26 -6.36 -17.57 12.33
C GLN A 26 -5.35 -18.42 11.55
N HIS A 27 -4.74 -17.86 10.50
CA HIS A 27 -3.70 -18.50 9.71
C HIS A 27 -2.28 -18.18 10.19
N LYS A 28 -2.12 -17.51 11.34
CA LYS A 28 -0.82 -17.09 11.93
C LYS A 28 0.06 -16.30 10.96
N LEU A 29 -0.56 -15.48 10.11
CA LEU A 29 0.15 -14.62 9.17
C LEU A 29 0.62 -13.34 9.86
N THR A 30 1.88 -12.95 9.65
CA THR A 30 2.39 -11.68 10.15
C THR A 30 1.78 -10.52 9.36
N LEU A 31 0.99 -9.70 10.04
CA LEU A 31 0.41 -8.49 9.47
C LEU A 31 1.40 -7.33 9.60
N ARG A 32 1.59 -6.58 8.53
CA ARG A 32 2.36 -5.34 8.50
C ARG A 32 1.53 -4.23 7.87
N GLU A 33 1.43 -3.11 8.57
CA GLU A 33 0.68 -1.95 8.10
C GLU A 33 1.63 -0.81 7.76
N PHE A 34 1.42 -0.20 6.60
CA PHE A 34 2.22 0.93 6.13
C PHE A 34 1.31 2.13 5.90
N THR A 35 1.72 3.27 6.45
CA THR A 35 1.11 4.55 6.12
C THR A 35 1.49 4.95 4.69
N PRO A 36 0.65 5.75 4.00
CA PRO A 36 1.00 6.28 2.68
C PRO A 36 2.35 7.00 2.66
N LEU A 37 2.72 7.66 3.76
CA LEU A 37 4.00 8.33 3.92
C LEU A 37 5.17 7.32 3.93
N GLN A 38 5.04 6.22 4.67
CA GLN A 38 6.05 5.16 4.71
C GLN A 38 6.26 4.52 3.34
N ILE A 39 5.18 4.24 2.61
CA ILE A 39 5.26 3.69 1.25
C ILE A 39 6.00 4.68 0.34
N LYS A 40 5.56 5.94 0.30
CA LYS A 40 6.22 6.97 -0.53
C LYS A 40 7.69 7.10 -0.18
N ASN A 41 8.01 7.24 1.10
CA ASN A 41 9.39 7.39 1.56
C ASN A 41 10.26 6.15 1.22
N SER A 42 9.71 4.94 1.33
CA SER A 42 10.44 3.72 1.01
C SER A 42 10.81 3.59 -0.47
N LEU A 43 9.95 4.09 -1.38
CA LEU A 43 10.20 3.98 -2.82
C LEU A 43 10.95 5.18 -3.40
N THR A 44 10.67 6.39 -2.93
CA THR A 44 11.19 7.63 -3.54
C THR A 44 12.20 8.35 -2.66
N GLY A 45 12.37 7.95 -1.39
CA GLY A 45 13.13 8.70 -0.39
C GLY A 45 12.46 10.01 0.06
N TYR A 46 11.24 10.28 -0.42
CA TYR A 46 10.52 11.52 -0.14
C TYR A 46 9.05 11.24 0.17
N GLY A 47 8.66 11.40 1.44
CA GLY A 47 7.30 11.10 1.90
C GLY A 47 6.17 11.91 1.22
N LYS A 48 6.47 13.07 0.62
CA LYS A 48 5.47 13.88 -0.11
C LYS A 48 5.44 13.60 -1.62
N ALA A 49 6.09 12.54 -2.09
CA ALA A 49 6.09 12.19 -3.51
C ALA A 49 4.66 12.01 -4.08
N GLU A 50 4.50 12.39 -5.34
CA GLU A 50 3.26 12.25 -6.09
C GLU A 50 3.01 10.78 -6.48
N LYS A 51 1.74 10.42 -6.73
CA LYS A 51 1.36 9.04 -7.11
C LYS A 51 2.12 8.57 -8.36
N LYS A 52 2.29 9.44 -9.35
CA LYS A 52 3.06 9.16 -10.58
C LYS A 52 4.54 8.85 -10.30
N GLN A 53 5.14 9.53 -9.32
CA GLN A 53 6.53 9.28 -8.94
C GLN A 53 6.69 7.90 -8.29
N VAL A 54 5.75 7.51 -7.42
CA VAL A 54 5.71 6.17 -6.84
C VAL A 54 5.58 5.11 -7.94
N GLN A 55 4.64 5.28 -8.86
CA GLN A 55 4.43 4.35 -9.99
C GLN A 55 5.67 4.21 -10.88
N TYR A 56 6.36 5.33 -11.17
CA TYR A 56 7.60 5.31 -11.92
C TYR A 56 8.72 4.57 -11.16
N MET A 57 8.83 4.77 -9.85
CA MET A 57 9.80 4.05 -9.03
C MET A 57 9.50 2.55 -8.97
N VAL A 58 8.23 2.14 -8.86
CA VAL A 58 7.83 0.72 -8.95
C VAL A 58 8.31 0.11 -10.26
N MET A 59 8.05 0.78 -11.40
CA MET A 59 8.50 0.34 -12.71
C MET A 59 10.04 0.18 -12.75
N LYS A 60 10.77 1.18 -12.24
CA LYS A 60 12.24 1.16 -12.24
C LYS A 60 12.83 0.08 -11.32
N LEU A 61 12.29 -0.08 -10.11
CA LEU A 61 12.77 -1.07 -9.13
C LEU A 61 12.51 -2.51 -9.59
N LEU A 62 11.42 -2.74 -10.33
CA LEU A 62 11.06 -4.06 -10.86
C LEU A 62 11.55 -4.30 -12.30
N GLY A 63 12.26 -3.34 -12.91
CA GLY A 63 12.76 -3.48 -14.29
C GLY A 63 11.67 -3.61 -15.36
N LEU A 64 10.47 -3.06 -15.10
CA LEU A 64 9.34 -3.14 -16.03
C LEU A 64 9.54 -2.19 -17.22
N LYS A 65 9.08 -2.60 -18.40
CA LYS A 65 9.15 -1.78 -19.63
C LYS A 65 8.21 -0.58 -19.61
N SER A 66 7.14 -0.65 -18.83
CA SER A 66 6.10 0.38 -18.72
C SER A 66 5.52 0.39 -17.31
N ILE A 67 4.84 1.48 -16.97
CA ILE A 67 4.12 1.61 -15.70
C ILE A 67 3.05 0.51 -15.64
N PRO A 68 3.04 -0.33 -14.58
CA PRO A 68 2.07 -1.41 -14.45
C PRO A 68 0.64 -0.86 -14.42
N LYS A 69 -0.22 -1.47 -15.23
CA LYS A 69 -1.66 -1.20 -15.29
C LYS A 69 -2.42 -2.45 -14.88
N PRO A 70 -3.57 -2.34 -14.18
CA PRO A 70 -4.22 -1.11 -13.72
C PRO A 70 -3.47 -0.40 -12.59
N ASP A 71 -3.86 0.84 -12.26
CA ASP A 71 -3.20 1.64 -11.22
C ASP A 71 -3.13 0.92 -9.86
N ASP A 72 -4.13 0.09 -9.55
CA ASP A 72 -4.19 -0.74 -8.34
C ASP A 72 -3.05 -1.76 -8.27
N ALA A 73 -2.59 -2.28 -9.41
CA ALA A 73 -1.46 -3.19 -9.47
C ALA A 73 -0.15 -2.48 -9.10
N ALA A 74 0.02 -1.22 -9.53
CA ALA A 74 1.17 -0.42 -9.15
C ALA A 74 1.17 -0.12 -7.63
N ASP A 75 0.00 0.18 -7.06
CA ASP A 75 -0.14 0.43 -5.62
C ASP A 75 0.15 -0.84 -4.79
N ALA A 76 -0.34 -2.01 -5.23
CA ALA A 76 -0.04 -3.29 -4.58
C ALA A 76 1.45 -3.63 -4.61
N LEU A 77 2.10 -3.44 -5.77
CA LEU A 77 3.54 -3.64 -5.91
C LEU A 77 4.35 -2.67 -5.03
N ALA A 78 3.91 -1.41 -4.91
CA ALA A 78 4.55 -0.45 -4.01
C ALA A 78 4.48 -0.91 -2.55
N VAL A 79 3.34 -1.41 -2.10
CA VAL A 79 3.19 -1.97 -0.74
C VAL A 79 4.11 -3.19 -0.54
N ALA A 80 4.21 -4.07 -1.53
CA ALA A 80 5.09 -5.24 -1.46
C ALA A 80 6.59 -4.85 -1.38
N ILE A 81 7.03 -3.88 -2.19
CA ILE A 81 8.40 -3.35 -2.14
C ILE A 81 8.68 -2.71 -0.78
N CYS A 82 7.73 -1.92 -0.26
CA CYS A 82 7.83 -1.34 1.07
C CYS A 82 7.97 -2.44 2.13
N ALA A 83 7.10 -3.46 2.10
CA ALA A 83 7.14 -4.59 3.03
C ALA A 83 8.45 -5.39 2.99
N SER A 84 9.08 -5.52 1.81
CA SER A 84 10.39 -6.17 1.65
C SER A 84 11.56 -5.29 2.11
N SER A 85 11.41 -3.97 2.09
CA SER A 85 12.46 -3.01 2.45
C SER A 85 12.57 -2.82 3.97
N PHE A 86 11.43 -2.84 4.66
CA PHE A 86 11.37 -2.90 6.12
C PHE A 86 11.56 -4.37 6.54
N ARG A 87 12.79 -4.83 6.79
CA ARG A 87 13.03 -6.17 7.35
C ARG A 87 12.69 -6.21 8.83
#